data_AF-A0A529WZG7-F1
#
_entry.id   AF-A0A529WZG7-F1
#
_cell.length_a   1.000
_cell.length_b   1.000
_cell.length_c   1.000
_cell.angle_alpha   90.00
_cell.angle_beta   90.00
_cell.angle_gamma   90.00
#
_symmetry.space_group_name_H-M   'P 1'
#
loop_
_entity.id
_entity.type
_entity.pdbx_description
1 polymer ?
#
loop_
_entity_poly.entity_id
_entity_poly.type
_entity_poly.pdbx_seq_one_letter_code
_entity_poly.pdbx_strand_id
1 'polypeptide(L)'
;MTDLPVLSAVEARVLGSLIEKKELTPDVYPLTLNGAHAAANQKTAREPVMALELTEIRRALSTLEQKGLVRQAFASRVERYEHLMAQRFSLTTPQIAVIGLLLLRGAQTAHELLARSERMARFASIEELRD
;
A
#
# COMPACT_ATOMS: atom_id res chain seq x y z
N MET A 1 1.59 11.28 22.09
CA MET A 1 2.16 10.71 20.85
C MET A 1 1.37 9.47 20.51
N THR A 2 0.67 9.46 19.38
CA THR A 2 0.12 8.21 18.85
C THR A 2 1.32 7.37 18.44
N ASP A 3 1.55 6.24 19.11
CA ASP A 3 2.64 5.36 18.74
C ASP A 3 2.40 4.84 17.31
N LEU A 4 3.41 4.95 16.44
CA LEU A 4 3.27 4.53 15.06
C LEU A 4 3.30 2.99 15.01
N PRO A 5 2.39 2.34 14.26
CA PRO A 5 2.35 0.90 14.22
C PRO A 5 3.62 0.35 13.55
N VAL A 6 4.35 -0.52 14.27
CA VAL A 6 5.48 -1.26 13.68
C VAL A 6 4.94 -2.33 12.74
N LEU A 7 5.41 -2.34 11.50
CA LEU A 7 5.02 -3.31 10.48
C LEU A 7 6.15 -4.32 10.24
N SER A 8 5.80 -5.59 10.15
CA SER A 8 6.65 -6.61 9.52
C SER A 8 6.77 -6.36 8.02
N ALA A 9 7.77 -6.97 7.39
CA ALA A 9 8.01 -6.85 5.95
C ALA A 9 6.78 -7.30 5.13
N VAL A 10 6.07 -8.35 5.56
CA VAL A 10 4.86 -8.86 4.89
C VAL A 10 3.69 -7.87 5.04
N GLU A 11 3.48 -7.32 6.24
CA GLU A 11 2.43 -6.32 6.45
C GLU A 11 2.68 -5.04 5.65
N ALA A 12 3.93 -4.55 5.63
CA ALA A 12 4.32 -3.41 4.80
C ALA A 12 4.06 -3.70 3.31
N ARG A 13 4.43 -4.89 2.83
CA ARG A 13 4.17 -5.31 1.45
C ARG A 13 2.68 -5.32 1.10
N VAL A 14 1.85 -5.92 1.95
CA VAL A 14 0.40 -6.01 1.73
C VAL A 14 -0.24 -4.64 1.77
N LEU A 15 0.12 -3.81 2.76
CA LEU A 15 -0.40 -2.44 2.89
C LEU A 15 -0.01 -1.55 1.71
N GLY A 16 1.26 -1.58 1.30
CA GLY A 16 1.75 -0.88 0.11
C GLY A 16 1.04 -1.33 -1.17
N SER A 17 0.74 -2.63 -1.28
CA SER A 17 0.00 -3.18 -2.43
C SER A 17 -1.44 -2.67 -2.47
N LEU A 18 -2.13 -2.58 -1.33
CA LEU A 18 -3.48 -2.00 -1.26
C LEU A 18 -3.48 -0.51 -1.64
N ILE A 19 -2.50 0.27 -1.16
CA ILE A 19 -2.31 1.68 -1.51
C ILE A 19 -2.12 1.83 -3.02
N GLU A 20 -1.15 1.09 -3.60
CA GLU A 20 -0.87 1.13 -5.04
C GLU A 20 -2.11 0.82 -5.88
N LYS A 21 -2.86 -0.24 -5.52
CA LYS A 21 -4.03 -0.65 -6.31
C LYS A 21 -5.22 0.28 -6.16
N LYS A 22 -5.37 0.98 -5.03
CA LYS A 22 -6.40 2.01 -4.90
C LYS A 22 -6.17 3.14 -5.90
N GLU A 23 -4.92 3.60 -6.02
CA GLU A 23 -4.59 4.74 -6.89
C GLU A 23 -4.50 4.36 -8.37
N LEU A 24 -3.91 3.20 -8.69
CA LEU A 24 -3.63 2.81 -10.08
C LEU A 24 -4.72 1.96 -10.75
N THR A 25 -5.53 1.24 -9.97
CA THR A 25 -6.50 0.27 -10.49
C THR A 25 -7.79 0.30 -9.67
N PRO A 26 -8.51 1.44 -9.66
CA PRO A 26 -9.70 1.62 -8.82
C PRO A 26 -10.86 0.70 -9.22
N ASP A 27 -10.87 0.18 -10.45
CA ASP A 27 -11.85 -0.78 -10.97
C ASP A 27 -11.80 -2.14 -10.29
N VAL A 28 -10.61 -2.55 -9.81
CA VAL A 28 -10.42 -3.81 -9.07
C VAL A 28 -10.29 -3.61 -7.57
N TYR A 29 -10.27 -2.38 -7.09
CA TYR A 29 -10.22 -2.05 -5.67
C TYR A 29 -11.65 -1.94 -5.08
N PRO A 30 -11.92 -2.41 -3.85
CA PRO A 30 -11.02 -3.06 -2.87
C PRO A 30 -10.51 -4.42 -3.31
N LEU A 31 -9.35 -4.87 -2.84
CA LEU A 31 -8.78 -6.14 -3.32
C LEU A 31 -9.39 -7.35 -2.60
N THR A 32 -9.64 -8.45 -3.32
CA THR A 32 -9.87 -9.76 -2.67
C THR A 32 -8.56 -10.28 -2.07
N LEU A 33 -8.62 -11.33 -1.24
CA LEU A 33 -7.40 -11.99 -0.73
C LEU A 33 -6.45 -12.43 -1.86
N ASN A 34 -6.99 -13.04 -2.92
CA ASN A 34 -6.20 -13.45 -4.08
C ASN A 34 -5.64 -12.24 -4.84
N GLY A 35 -6.39 -11.15 -4.92
CA GLY A 35 -5.92 -9.89 -5.51
C GLY A 35 -4.75 -9.29 -4.72
N ALA A 36 -4.84 -9.28 -3.39
CA ALA A 36 -3.77 -8.82 -2.51
C ALA A 36 -2.52 -9.71 -2.63
N HIS A 37 -2.70 -11.03 -2.69
CA HIS A 37 -1.61 -11.99 -2.92
C HIS A 37 -0.91 -11.77 -4.27
N ALA A 38 -1.67 -11.65 -5.35
CA ALA A 38 -1.13 -11.36 -6.67
C ALA A 38 -0.39 -10.02 -6.71
N ALA A 39 -0.91 -8.98 -6.05
CA ALA A 39 -0.28 -7.67 -5.97
C ALA A 39 1.02 -7.69 -5.13
N ALA A 40 1.04 -8.43 -4.02
CA ALA A 40 2.20 -8.53 -3.12
C ALA A 40 3.40 -9.23 -3.79
N ASN A 41 3.12 -10.18 -4.68
CA ASN A 41 4.11 -11.01 -5.37
C ASN A 41 4.44 -10.53 -6.81
N GLN A 42 4.09 -9.30 -7.18
CA GLN A 42 4.47 -8.75 -8.49
C GLN A 42 5.99 -8.72 -8.67
N LYS A 43 6.46 -9.07 -9.88
CA LYS A 43 7.89 -9.04 -10.23
C LYS A 43 8.43 -7.64 -10.48
N THR A 44 7.54 -6.69 -10.74
CA THR A 44 7.87 -5.29 -10.98
C THR A 44 7.32 -4.45 -9.84
N ALA A 45 7.95 -3.29 -9.63
CA ALA A 45 7.57 -2.37 -8.56
C ALA A 45 7.62 -2.93 -7.14
N ARG A 46 8.43 -3.97 -6.91
CA ARG A 46 8.67 -4.58 -5.60
C ARG A 46 10.17 -4.70 -5.37
N GLU A 47 10.62 -4.28 -4.20
CA GLU A 47 12.00 -4.47 -3.76
C GLU A 47 11.99 -4.80 -2.26
N PRO A 48 12.37 -6.03 -1.86
CA PRO A 48 12.70 -7.18 -2.71
C PRO A 48 11.47 -7.78 -3.40
N VAL A 49 11.66 -8.50 -4.51
CA VAL A 49 10.61 -9.40 -5.02
C VAL A 49 10.37 -10.49 -3.97
N MET A 50 9.10 -10.74 -3.64
CA MET A 50 8.71 -11.76 -2.67
C MET A 50 7.89 -12.86 -3.36
N ALA A 51 7.85 -14.03 -2.72
CA ALA A 51 6.99 -15.16 -3.07
C ALA A 51 6.24 -15.57 -1.79
N LEU A 52 5.28 -14.74 -1.39
CA LEU A 52 4.48 -14.95 -0.18
C LEU A 52 3.36 -15.95 -0.45
N GLU A 53 3.07 -16.80 0.53
CA GLU A 53 1.94 -17.72 0.47
C GLU A 53 0.62 -17.02 0.82
N LEU A 54 -0.49 -17.58 0.35
CA LEU A 54 -1.83 -17.03 0.61
C LEU A 54 -2.15 -16.91 2.11
N THR A 55 -1.62 -17.83 2.92
CA THR A 55 -1.77 -17.85 4.38
C THR A 55 -1.02 -16.68 5.04
N GLU A 56 0.14 -16.30 4.53
CA GLU A 56 0.91 -15.15 5.01
C GLU A 56 0.18 -13.83 4.73
N ILE A 57 -0.42 -13.71 3.52
CA ILE A 57 -1.24 -12.56 3.15
C ILE A 57 -2.46 -12.45 4.05
N ARG A 58 -3.17 -13.57 4.30
CA ARG A 58 -4.34 -13.59 5.19
C ARG A 58 -3.96 -13.16 6.61
N ARG A 59 -2.85 -13.67 7.14
CA ARG A 59 -2.34 -13.28 8.46
C ARG A 59 -2.01 -11.79 8.52
N ALA A 60 -1.32 -11.27 7.50
CA ALA A 60 -0.97 -9.86 7.44
C ALA A 60 -2.20 -8.95 7.35
N LEU A 61 -3.22 -9.29 6.55
CA LEU A 61 -4.48 -8.55 6.51
C LEU A 61 -5.17 -8.53 7.88
N SER A 62 -5.24 -9.67 8.57
CA SER A 62 -5.82 -9.75 9.91
C SER A 62 -5.05 -8.90 10.93
N THR A 63 -3.72 -8.94 10.93
CA THR A 63 -2.92 -8.09 11.85
C THR A 63 -3.01 -6.60 11.47
N LEU A 64 -3.09 -6.26 10.18
CA LEU A 64 -3.32 -4.88 9.74
C LEU A 64 -4.70 -4.35 10.12
N GLU A 65 -5.74 -5.20 10.12
CA GLU A 65 -7.07 -4.86 10.65
C GLU A 65 -7.03 -4.59 12.15
N GLN A 66 -6.38 -5.47 12.94
CA GLN A 66 -6.16 -5.25 14.37
C GLN A 66 -5.39 -3.95 14.64
N LYS A 67 -4.42 -3.64 13.78
CA LYS A 67 -3.68 -2.38 13.86
C LYS A 67 -4.55 -1.20 13.48
N GLY A 68 -5.68 -1.36 12.78
CA GLY A 68 -6.55 -0.29 12.28
C GLY A 68 -6.09 0.34 10.96
N LEU A 69 -5.30 -0.40 10.17
CA LEU A 69 -4.73 0.08 8.90
C LEU A 69 -5.42 -0.50 7.66
N VAL A 70 -6.21 -1.56 7.84
CA VAL A 70 -7.02 -2.21 6.81
C VAL A 70 -8.42 -2.46 7.38
N ARG A 71 -9.43 -2.58 6.52
CA ARG A 71 -10.74 -3.14 6.85
C ARG A 71 -11.26 -4.06 5.77
N GLN A 72 -12.12 -4.99 6.15
CA GLN A 72 -12.98 -5.71 5.23
C GLN A 72 -14.12 -4.81 4.73
N ALA A 73 -14.38 -4.83 3.43
CA ALA A 73 -15.51 -4.13 2.80
C ALA A 73 -16.78 -5.00 2.88
N PHE A 74 -17.80 -4.49 3.58
CA PHE A 74 -19.02 -5.25 3.94
C PHE A 74 -20.02 -5.49 2.80
N ALA A 75 -19.82 -4.91 1.62
CA ALA A 75 -20.80 -4.93 0.52
C ALA A 75 -20.58 -6.03 -0.53
N SER A 76 -19.61 -6.93 -0.34
CA SER A 76 -19.26 -7.96 -1.35
C SER A 76 -19.52 -9.37 -0.83
N ARG A 77 -20.02 -10.26 -1.72
CA ARG A 77 -20.15 -11.70 -1.45
C ARG A 77 -18.81 -12.39 -1.21
N VAL A 78 -17.71 -11.77 -1.67
CA VAL A 78 -16.33 -12.23 -1.48
C VAL A 78 -15.66 -11.24 -0.55
N GLU A 79 -14.84 -11.72 0.39
CA GLU A 79 -14.08 -10.83 1.26
C GLU A 79 -13.17 -9.91 0.44
N ARG A 80 -13.33 -8.60 0.61
CA ARG A 80 -12.48 -7.57 -0.02
C ARG A 80 -11.91 -6.66 1.05
N TYR A 81 -10.72 -6.13 0.81
CA TYR A 81 -9.95 -5.38 1.79
C TYR A 81 -9.59 -4.00 1.26
N GLU A 82 -9.75 -3.00 2.14
CA GLU A 82 -9.43 -1.60 1.91
C GLU A 82 -8.34 -1.15 2.88
N HIS A 83 -7.36 -0.37 2.42
CA HIS A 83 -6.47 0.33 3.34
C HIS A 83 -7.16 1.55 3.96
N LEU A 84 -6.82 1.86 5.20
CA LEU A 84 -7.33 2.99 5.98
C LEU A 84 -6.26 4.06 6.26
N MET A 85 -5.01 3.84 5.83
CA MET A 85 -3.87 4.76 6.09
C MET A 85 -4.18 6.23 5.81
N ALA A 86 -4.75 6.54 4.64
CA ALA A 86 -5.02 7.93 4.26
C ALA A 86 -6.02 8.60 5.21
N GLN A 87 -7.10 7.91 5.58
CA GLN A 87 -8.09 8.43 6.52
C GLN A 87 -7.51 8.55 7.93
N ARG A 88 -6.78 7.53 8.38
CA ARG A 88 -6.31 7.45 9.76
C ARG A 88 -5.26 8.50 10.11
N PHE A 89 -4.38 8.81 9.16
CA PHE A 89 -3.30 9.77 9.34
C PHE A 89 -3.56 11.10 8.63
N SER A 90 -4.78 11.31 8.12
CA SER A 90 -5.19 12.50 7.36
C SER A 90 -4.21 12.85 6.22
N LEU A 91 -3.78 11.83 5.47
CA LEU A 91 -2.78 11.97 4.41
C LEU A 91 -3.45 12.39 3.10
N THR A 92 -2.80 13.30 2.39
CA THR A 92 -3.18 13.68 1.03
C THR A 92 -2.80 12.57 0.03
N THR A 93 -3.36 12.61 -1.19
CA THR A 93 -3.00 11.67 -2.27
C THR A 93 -1.50 11.67 -2.58
N PRO A 94 -0.81 12.82 -2.70
CA PRO A 94 0.65 12.84 -2.83
C PRO A 94 1.40 12.14 -1.69
N GLN A 95 1.01 12.42 -0.44
CA GLN A 95 1.67 11.83 0.74
C GLN A 95 1.49 10.32 0.80
N ILE A 96 0.27 9.81 0.60
CA ILE A 96 0.03 8.36 0.64
C ILE A 96 0.70 7.65 -0.55
N ALA A 97 0.84 8.30 -1.71
CA ALA A 97 1.57 7.75 -2.84
C ALA A 97 3.05 7.54 -2.51
N VAL A 98 3.70 8.54 -1.91
CA VAL A 98 5.12 8.43 -1.47
C VAL A 98 5.27 7.32 -0.44
N ILE A 99 4.39 7.26 0.56
CA ILE A 99 4.42 6.20 1.59
C ILE A 99 4.23 4.82 0.95
N GLY A 100 3.29 4.68 0.01
CA GLY A 100 3.08 3.43 -0.73
C GLY A 100 4.33 2.97 -1.47
N LEU A 101 5.03 3.89 -2.15
CA LEU A 101 6.29 3.59 -2.83
C LEU A 101 7.39 3.14 -1.86
N LEU A 102 7.53 3.82 -0.72
CA LEU A 102 8.52 3.45 0.30
C LEU A 102 8.22 2.08 0.91
N LEU A 103 6.95 1.74 1.16
CA LEU A 103 6.56 0.41 1.63
C LEU A 103 6.84 -0.70 0.62
N LEU A 104 6.73 -0.39 -0.68
CA LEU A 104 6.90 -1.38 -1.75
C LEU A 104 8.35 -1.59 -2.18
N ARG A 105 9.19 -0.56 -2.04
CA ARG A 105 10.57 -0.56 -2.57
C ARG A 105 11.65 -0.08 -1.60
N GLY A 106 11.30 0.19 -0.34
CA GLY A 106 12.26 0.67 0.65
C GLY A 106 12.76 2.09 0.37
N ALA A 107 13.98 2.37 0.84
CA ALA A 107 14.63 3.67 0.73
C ALA A 107 14.88 4.03 -0.74
N GLN A 108 14.44 5.22 -1.14
CA GLN A 108 14.52 5.72 -2.50
C GLN A 108 14.99 7.17 -2.46
N THR A 109 15.74 7.57 -3.48
CA THR A 109 16.09 8.98 -3.69
C THR A 109 14.84 9.78 -4.07
N ALA A 110 14.88 11.10 -3.84
CA ALA A 110 13.78 11.99 -4.24
C ALA A 110 13.47 11.93 -5.74
N HIS A 111 14.50 11.77 -6.60
CA HIS A 111 14.31 11.62 -8.04
C HIS A 111 13.62 10.30 -8.42
N GLU A 112 13.97 9.20 -7.72
CA GLU A 112 13.27 7.93 -7.93
C GLU A 112 11.81 8.00 -7.49
N LEU A 113 11.53 8.65 -6.36
CA LEU A 113 10.16 8.85 -5.89
C LEU A 113 9.36 9.67 -6.89
N LEU A 114 9.92 10.79 -7.38
CA LEU A 114 9.27 11.65 -8.37
C LEU A 114 8.89 10.87 -9.64
N ALA A 115 9.83 10.10 -10.18
CA ALA A 115 9.59 9.31 -11.38
C ALA A 115 8.60 8.16 -11.17
N ARG A 116 8.59 7.53 -9.98
CA ARG A 116 7.74 6.37 -9.69
C ARG A 116 6.33 6.78 -9.25
N SER A 117 6.16 7.98 -8.71
CA SER A 117 4.87 8.47 -8.22
C SER A 117 3.97 8.97 -9.33
N GLU A 118 4.49 9.31 -10.51
CA GLU A 118 3.76 10.01 -11.59
C GLU A 118 2.36 9.45 -11.91
N ARG A 119 2.20 8.11 -11.84
CA ARG A 119 0.92 7.45 -12.09
C ARG A 119 -0.02 7.43 -10.89
N MET A 120 0.48 7.60 -9.68
CA MET A 120 -0.28 7.62 -8.42
C MET A 120 -0.62 9.05 -7.98
N ALA A 121 0.34 9.98 -8.09
CA ALA A 121 0.21 11.38 -7.77
C ALA A 121 1.21 12.20 -8.59
N ARG A 122 0.74 13.31 -9.17
CA ARG A 122 1.59 14.25 -9.90
C ARG A 122 2.17 15.28 -8.94
N PHE A 123 3.48 15.47 -9.02
CA PHE A 123 4.22 16.58 -8.42
C PHE A 123 4.73 17.46 -9.56
N ALA A 124 4.59 18.77 -9.43
CA ALA A 124 5.07 19.77 -10.38
C ALA A 124 6.60 19.88 -10.37
N SER A 125 7.26 19.60 -9.25
CA SER A 125 8.72 19.61 -9.14
C SER A 125 9.24 18.69 -8.02
N ILE A 126 10.57 18.54 -7.96
CA ILE A 126 11.23 17.81 -6.87
C ILE A 126 11.16 18.57 -5.54
N GLU A 127 11.07 19.90 -5.60
CA GLU A 127 10.86 20.76 -4.43
C GLU A 127 9.49 20.48 -3.82
N GLU A 128 8.41 20.45 -4.62
CA GLU A 128 7.08 20.09 -4.12
C GLU A 128 7.05 18.68 -3.50
N LEU A 129 7.83 17.73 -4.03
CA LEU A 129 7.93 16.39 -3.44
C LEU A 129 8.62 16.38 -2.06
N ARG A 130 9.49 17.36 -1.79
CA ARG A 130 10.27 17.45 -0.55
C ARG A 130 9.51 18.15 0.58
N ASP A 131 8.55 19.01 0.23
CA ASP A 131 7.71 19.78 1.17
C ASP A 131 6.56 18.93 1.76
#